data_AF-A0A7W5XUH8-F1
#
_entry.id   AF-A0A7W5XUH8-F1
#
_cell.length_a   1.000
_cell.length_b   1.000
_cell.length_c   1.000
_cell.angle_alpha   90.00
_cell.angle_beta   90.00
_cell.angle_gamma   90.00
#
_symmetry.space_group_name_H-M   'P 1'
#
loop_
_entity.id
_entity.type
_entity.pdbx_description
1 polymer ?
#
loop_
_entity_poly.entity_id
_entity_poly.type
_entity_poly.pdbx_seq_one_letter_code
_entity_poly.pdbx_strand_id
1 'polypeptide(L)'
;MLIQEIMNAPAITVSPKTSVVDAATIMLDRHVSGLPVVDAGGNIVGIVSEGDFLRRSELQTERKRSWLLEFLTSPGKLADEYVLSHGRNVEEVMTSEVVTIAPNATLAVAVDLMEKHGIKRLPVVVQGKVIGMVCRSDLLRALANMLPKKKVQASDDQIAQAVIAELAHQSWSQNGFIKVSVQNGVVELSGTIFDERERLAAKVAAENVPGVKSVTDQITWIDPYLGVAMPAPSEAV
;
A
#
# COMPACT_ATOMS: atom_id res chain seq x y z
N MET A 1 -10.91 -10.62 -1.68
CA MET A 1 -9.80 -11.14 -0.85
C MET A 1 -10.01 -10.70 0.58
N LEU A 2 -10.06 -11.67 1.48
CA LEU A 2 -10.26 -11.49 2.91
C LEU A 2 -8.92 -11.45 3.65
N ILE A 3 -8.91 -10.86 4.83
CA ILE A 3 -7.69 -10.69 5.63
C ILE A 3 -7.09 -12.04 6.04
N GLN A 4 -7.93 -13.00 6.42
CA GLN A 4 -7.47 -14.34 6.77
C GLN A 4 -6.74 -15.08 5.63
N GLU A 5 -6.92 -14.67 4.37
CA GLU A 5 -6.26 -15.28 3.21
C GLU A 5 -4.83 -14.77 3.02
N ILE A 6 -4.48 -13.62 3.63
CA ILE A 6 -3.19 -12.95 3.42
C ILE A 6 -2.40 -12.71 4.71
N MET A 7 -3.04 -12.82 5.88
CA MET A 7 -2.39 -12.59 7.15
C MET A 7 -1.29 -13.61 7.41
N ASN A 8 -0.25 -13.17 8.13
CA ASN A 8 0.72 -14.09 8.72
C ASN A 8 0.14 -14.64 10.03
N ALA A 9 -0.02 -15.96 10.09
CA ALA A 9 -0.55 -16.67 11.24
C ALA A 9 0.29 -17.92 11.54
N PRO A 10 0.52 -18.26 12.83
CA PRO A 10 0.14 -17.49 14.01
C PRO A 10 0.95 -16.19 14.16
N ALA A 11 0.37 -15.17 14.81
CA ALA A 11 1.10 -13.97 15.16
C ALA A 11 2.21 -14.28 16.18
N ILE A 12 3.36 -13.62 16.03
CA ILE A 12 4.43 -13.63 17.03
C ILE A 12 4.13 -12.51 18.03
N THR A 13 3.89 -12.85 19.29
CA THR A 13 3.45 -11.91 20.34
C THR A 13 4.43 -11.86 21.50
N VAL A 14 4.37 -10.78 22.28
CA VAL A 14 5.15 -10.61 23.52
C VAL A 14 4.24 -10.21 24.68
N SER A 15 4.75 -10.29 25.92
CA SER A 15 4.04 -9.82 27.10
C SER A 15 4.42 -8.37 27.43
N PRO A 16 3.59 -7.63 28.19
CA PRO A 16 3.92 -6.27 28.68
C PRO A 16 5.27 -6.21 29.41
N LYS A 17 5.62 -7.28 30.13
CA LYS A 17 6.84 -7.39 30.93
C LYS A 17 8.06 -7.89 30.16
N THR A 18 7.89 -8.23 28.88
CA THR A 18 9.03 -8.63 28.03
C THR A 18 9.99 -7.45 27.92
N SER A 19 11.30 -7.71 28.02
CA SER A 19 12.28 -6.63 27.91
C SER A 19 12.33 -6.10 26.47
N VAL A 20 12.70 -4.83 26.30
CA VAL A 20 12.88 -4.23 24.98
C VAL A 20 13.98 -4.95 24.19
N VAL A 21 15.03 -5.41 24.87
CA VAL A 21 16.11 -6.19 24.26
C VAL A 21 15.57 -7.49 23.69
N ASP A 22 14.82 -8.26 24.49
CA ASP A 22 14.25 -9.54 24.02
C ASP A 22 13.26 -9.31 22.88
N ALA A 23 12.42 -8.27 22.96
CA ALA A 23 11.50 -7.91 21.89
C ALA A 23 12.25 -7.57 20.59
N ALA A 24 13.32 -6.78 20.66
CA ALA A 24 14.16 -6.46 19.51
C ALA A 24 14.85 -7.71 18.93
N THR A 25 15.39 -8.59 19.79
CA THR A 25 15.98 -9.86 19.37
C THR A 25 14.96 -10.75 18.66
N ILE A 26 13.74 -10.87 19.20
CA ILE A 26 12.65 -11.61 18.55
C ILE A 26 12.34 -11.02 17.17
N MET A 27 12.25 -9.69 17.04
CA MET A 27 12.01 -9.02 15.75
C MET A 27 13.09 -9.37 14.73
N LEU A 28 14.36 -9.31 15.12
CA LEU A 28 15.50 -9.64 14.26
C LEU A 28 15.51 -11.11 13.86
N ASP A 29 15.42 -12.02 14.83
CA ASP A 29 15.48 -13.47 14.59
C ASP A 29 14.32 -13.94 13.69
N ARG A 30 13.13 -13.38 13.91
CA ARG A 30 11.92 -13.76 13.19
C ARG A 30 11.66 -12.91 11.96
N HIS A 31 12.51 -11.93 11.68
CA HIS A 31 12.39 -11.02 10.54
C HIS A 31 11.02 -10.33 10.50
N VAL A 32 10.52 -9.93 11.67
CA VAL A 32 9.24 -9.22 11.83
C VAL A 32 9.49 -7.81 12.32
N SER A 33 8.78 -6.84 11.74
CA SER A 33 8.99 -5.41 12.05
C SER A 33 8.17 -4.90 13.24
N GLY A 34 7.36 -5.77 13.86
CA GLY A 34 6.50 -5.44 14.98
C GLY A 34 5.88 -6.65 15.66
N LEU A 35 5.50 -6.45 16.92
CA LEU A 35 4.99 -7.49 17.80
C LEU A 35 3.73 -6.96 18.52
N PRO A 36 2.59 -7.64 18.38
CA PRO A 36 1.46 -7.42 19.28
C PRO A 36 1.84 -7.80 20.71
N VAL A 37 1.43 -6.95 21.64
CA VAL A 37 1.60 -7.18 23.07
C VAL A 37 0.29 -7.74 23.60
N VAL A 38 0.35 -8.88 24.27
CA VAL A 38 -0.82 -9.59 24.79
C VAL A 38 -0.74 -9.84 26.28
N ASP A 39 -1.88 -9.81 26.97
CA ASP A 39 -1.99 -10.20 28.37
C ASP A 39 -1.86 -11.73 28.57
N ALA A 40 -1.97 -12.18 29.82
CA ALA A 40 -1.91 -13.60 30.16
C ALA A 40 -3.07 -14.43 29.55
N GLY A 41 -4.19 -13.80 29.19
CA GLY A 41 -5.33 -14.40 28.50
C GLY A 41 -5.20 -14.43 26.97
N GLY A 42 -4.14 -13.83 26.43
CA GLY A 42 -3.91 -13.67 24.99
C GLY A 42 -4.65 -12.49 24.37
N ASN A 43 -5.24 -11.61 25.17
CA ASN A 43 -5.91 -10.41 24.66
C ASN A 43 -4.90 -9.34 24.30
N ILE A 44 -5.14 -8.61 23.22
CA ILE A 44 -4.27 -7.52 22.81
C ILE A 44 -4.34 -6.35 23.81
N VAL A 45 -3.18 -5.87 24.24
CA VAL A 45 -3.04 -4.73 25.17
C VAL A 45 -2.11 -3.63 24.64
N GLY A 46 -1.38 -3.92 23.56
CA GLY A 46 -0.52 -2.94 22.92
C GLY A 46 0.13 -3.47 21.65
N ILE A 47 0.94 -2.63 21.03
CA ILE A 47 1.79 -3.00 19.90
C ILE A 47 3.13 -2.29 20.02
N VAL A 48 4.20 -3.00 19.66
CA VAL A 48 5.55 -2.42 19.56
C VAL A 48 6.12 -2.67 18.16
N SER A 49 6.88 -1.71 17.65
CA SER A 49 7.44 -1.67 16.32
C SER A 49 8.92 -1.36 16.32
N GLU A 50 9.62 -1.70 15.23
CA GLU A 50 10.97 -1.18 14.97
C GLU A 50 11.02 0.35 15.10
N GLY A 51 9.96 1.05 14.68
CA GLY A 51 9.87 2.51 14.76
C GLY A 51 9.91 3.05 16.19
N ASP A 52 9.39 2.29 17.15
CA ASP A 52 9.42 2.63 18.58
C ASP A 52 10.85 2.45 19.13
N PHE A 53 11.63 1.51 18.59
CA PHE A 53 13.03 1.29 18.97
C PHE A 53 14.02 2.24 18.28
N LEU A 54 13.63 2.88 17.17
CA LEU A 54 14.51 3.79 16.44
C LEU A 54 14.90 5.05 17.22
N ARG A 55 14.16 5.43 18.27
CA ARG A 55 14.34 6.70 19.00
C ARG A 55 14.92 6.52 20.39
N ARG A 56 15.66 5.43 20.60
CA ARG A 56 16.24 5.06 21.89
C ARG A 56 17.48 5.87 22.25
N SER A 57 17.67 6.06 23.55
CA SER A 57 18.83 6.79 24.11
C SER A 57 20.15 6.08 23.83
N GLU A 58 20.18 4.75 23.84
CA GLU A 58 21.37 3.95 23.56
C GLU A 58 21.87 4.12 22.12
N LEU A 59 20.97 4.47 21.19
CA LEU A 59 21.31 4.77 19.81
C LEU A 59 21.65 6.25 19.58
N GLN A 60 21.47 7.11 20.60
CA GLN A 60 21.63 8.57 20.51
C GLN A 60 20.74 9.22 19.43
N THR A 61 19.62 8.57 19.10
CA THR A 61 18.66 8.97 18.04
C THR A 61 17.38 9.58 18.60
N GLU A 62 17.39 9.96 19.87
CA GLU A 62 16.27 10.63 20.54
C GLU A 62 15.83 11.87 19.77
N ARG A 63 14.54 12.22 19.84
CA ARG A 63 14.03 13.42 19.19
C ARG A 63 14.65 14.66 19.83
N LYS A 64 15.67 15.23 19.20
CA LYS A 64 16.16 16.57 19.53
C LYS A 64 15.17 17.60 18.98
N ARG A 65 14.41 18.24 19.86
CA ARG A 65 13.55 19.37 19.47
C ARG A 65 14.37 20.67 19.47
N SER A 66 13.91 21.65 18.70
CA SER A 66 14.39 23.03 18.86
C SER A 66 14.07 23.49 20.29
N TRP A 67 14.97 24.23 20.92
CA TRP A 67 14.81 24.81 22.25
C TRP A 67 13.47 25.55 22.43
N LEU A 68 12.97 26.21 21.37
CA LEU A 68 11.66 26.88 21.38
C LEU A 68 10.50 25.89 21.61
N LEU A 69 10.58 24.70 21.01
CA LEU A 69 9.58 23.66 21.17
C LEU A 69 9.67 23.01 22.55
N GLU A 70 10.88 22.87 23.13
CA GLU A 70 11.06 22.39 24.50
C GLU A 70 10.37 23.30 25.52
N PHE A 71 10.54 24.62 25.37
CA PHE A 71 9.91 25.62 26.24
C PHE A 71 8.37 25.56 26.21
N LEU A 72 7.78 25.19 25.07
CA LEU A 72 6.33 25.07 24.92
C LEU A 72 5.79 23.70 25.35
N THR A 73 6.66 22.73 25.63
CA THR A 73 6.24 21.40 26.09
C THR A 73 5.98 21.41 27.59
N SER A 74 4.80 20.92 27.99
CA SER A 74 4.49 20.67 29.40
C SER A 74 5.49 19.67 30.01
N PRO A 75 5.90 19.83 31.28
CA PRO A 75 6.77 18.87 31.98
C PRO A 75 6.29 17.42 31.88
N GLY A 76 4.97 17.19 31.86
CA GLY A 76 4.39 15.85 31.71
C GLY A 76 4.76 15.20 30.37
N LYS A 77 4.71 15.94 29.26
CA LYS A 77 5.08 15.42 27.94
C LYS A 77 6.55 15.06 27.84
N LEU A 78 7.42 15.81 28.51
CA LEU A 78 8.85 15.50 28.58
C LEU A 78 9.11 14.22 29.39
N ALA A 79 8.34 13.99 30.46
CA ALA A 79 8.41 12.75 31.22
C ALA A 79 7.96 11.54 30.37
N ASP A 80 6.86 11.66 29.62
CA ASP A 80 6.40 10.62 28.70
C ASP A 80 7.46 10.31 27.64
N GLU A 81 8.06 11.33 27.02
CA GLU A 81 9.13 11.14 26.03
C GLU A 81 10.37 10.45 26.64
N TYR A 82 10.74 10.79 27.88
CA TYR A 82 11.84 10.13 28.59
C TYR A 82 11.56 8.63 28.82
N VAL A 83 10.33 8.29 29.24
CA VAL A 83 9.93 6.89 29.43
C VAL A 83 9.99 6.13 28.10
N LEU A 84 9.49 6.70 27.00
CA LEU A 84 9.53 6.06 25.69
C LEU A 84 10.96 5.79 25.20
N SER A 85 11.91 6.68 25.49
CA SER A 85 13.30 6.53 25.02
C SER A 85 14.20 5.72 25.96
N HIS A 86 13.87 5.63 27.25
CA HIS A 86 14.67 4.95 28.29
C HIS A 86 14.02 3.69 28.87
N GLY A 87 12.72 3.46 28.64
CA GLY A 87 11.97 2.32 29.15
C GLY A 87 12.65 0.99 28.83
N ARG A 88 12.61 0.04 29.75
CA ARG A 88 13.28 -1.27 29.61
C ARG A 88 12.29 -2.38 29.30
N ASN A 89 11.02 -2.20 29.60
CA ASN A 89 9.96 -3.15 29.32
C ASN A 89 9.10 -2.68 28.14
N VAL A 90 8.50 -3.64 27.45
CA VAL A 90 7.61 -3.37 26.32
C VAL A 90 6.44 -2.48 26.72
N GLU A 91 5.85 -2.65 27.90
CA GLU A 91 4.70 -1.85 28.36
C GLU A 91 4.99 -0.35 28.51
N GLU A 92 6.26 0.02 28.71
CA GLU A 92 6.70 1.41 28.87
C GLU A 92 6.89 2.10 27.51
N VAL A 93 7.07 1.33 26.44
CA VAL A 93 7.38 1.85 25.09
C VAL A 93 6.32 1.51 24.04
N MET A 94 5.37 0.62 24.37
CA MET A 94 4.32 0.19 23.44
C MET A 94 3.28 1.27 23.21
N THR A 95 2.65 1.23 22.03
CA THR A 95 1.40 1.96 21.80
C THR A 95 0.23 1.15 22.35
N SER A 96 -0.52 1.71 23.29
CA SER A 96 -1.67 1.03 23.94
C SER A 96 -2.96 1.12 23.11
N GLU A 97 -3.17 2.20 22.35
CA GLU A 97 -4.31 2.35 21.45
C GLU A 97 -4.08 1.58 20.15
N VAL A 98 -4.41 0.29 20.15
CA VAL A 98 -4.15 -0.57 19.01
C VAL A 98 -5.33 -0.58 18.03
N VAL A 99 -5.06 -0.22 16.78
CA VAL A 99 -6.00 -0.42 15.68
C VAL A 99 -5.91 -1.88 15.21
N THR A 100 -7.01 -2.62 15.32
CA THR A 100 -7.10 -4.05 14.97
C THR A 100 -8.04 -4.28 13.81
N ILE A 101 -7.97 -5.47 13.20
CA ILE A 101 -8.87 -5.88 12.12
C ILE A 101 -9.40 -7.30 12.34
N ALA A 102 -10.63 -7.57 11.87
CA ALA A 102 -11.23 -8.90 11.91
C ALA A 102 -10.72 -9.77 10.74
N PRO A 103 -10.61 -11.10 10.90
CA PRO A 103 -10.12 -12.01 9.84
C PRO A 103 -11.01 -12.04 8.58
N ASN A 104 -12.31 -11.82 8.76
CA ASN A 104 -13.29 -11.77 7.67
C ASN A 104 -13.44 -10.37 7.04
N ALA A 105 -12.66 -9.38 7.48
CA ALA A 105 -12.63 -8.08 6.83
C ALA A 105 -12.00 -8.19 5.44
N THR A 106 -12.32 -7.22 4.56
CA THR A 106 -11.76 -7.16 3.22
C THR A 106 -10.39 -6.49 3.21
N LEU A 107 -9.62 -6.74 2.15
CA LEU A 107 -8.34 -6.05 1.91
C LEU A 107 -8.49 -4.53 1.89
N ALA A 108 -9.57 -4.00 1.30
CA ALA A 108 -9.83 -2.57 1.21
C ALA A 108 -9.96 -1.92 2.59
N VAL A 109 -10.70 -2.56 3.51
CA VAL A 109 -10.84 -2.07 4.90
C VAL A 109 -9.47 -2.00 5.60
N ALA A 110 -8.57 -2.95 5.34
CA ALA A 110 -7.22 -2.91 5.89
C ALA A 110 -6.41 -1.73 5.35
N VAL A 111 -6.49 -1.46 4.05
CA VAL A 111 -5.83 -0.30 3.41
C VAL A 111 -6.34 0.99 4.02
N ASP A 112 -7.66 1.15 4.12
CA ASP A 112 -8.30 2.35 4.70
C ASP A 112 -7.82 2.59 6.14
N LEU A 113 -7.78 1.54 6.97
CA LEU A 113 -7.27 1.65 8.35
C LEU A 113 -5.78 2.01 8.39
N MET A 114 -4.97 1.41 7.53
CA MET A 114 -3.53 1.70 7.47
C MET A 114 -3.24 3.14 7.03
N GLU A 115 -3.98 3.66 6.05
CA GLU A 115 -3.84 5.04 5.58
C GLU A 115 -4.36 6.05 6.59
N LYS A 116 -5.59 5.84 7.07
CA LYS A 116 -6.25 6.73 8.04
C LYS A 116 -5.43 6.92 9.31
N HIS A 117 -4.83 5.85 9.81
CA HIS A 117 -4.04 5.89 11.05
C HIS A 117 -2.53 6.03 10.79
N GLY A 118 -2.08 6.10 9.53
CA GLY A 118 -0.65 6.20 9.18
C GLY A 118 0.18 4.99 9.63
N ILE A 119 -0.46 3.84 9.85
CA ILE A 119 0.18 2.62 10.37
C ILE A 119 0.59 1.67 9.24
N LYS A 120 1.55 0.81 9.55
CA LYS A 120 2.16 -0.13 8.57
C LYS A 120 1.66 -1.57 8.72
N ARG A 121 0.88 -1.83 9.76
CA ARG A 121 0.45 -3.17 10.15
C ARG A 121 -0.80 -3.13 11.01
N LEU A 122 -1.53 -4.23 11.00
CA LEU A 122 -2.76 -4.43 11.73
C LEU A 122 -2.75 -5.81 12.39
N PRO A 123 -2.87 -5.89 13.72
CA PRO A 123 -3.19 -7.13 14.41
C PRO A 123 -4.56 -7.66 13.99
N VAL A 124 -4.60 -8.93 13.62
CA VAL A 124 -5.83 -9.63 13.31
C VAL A 124 -6.35 -10.28 14.59
N VAL A 125 -7.56 -9.88 14.99
CA VAL A 125 -8.11 -10.21 16.31
C VAL A 125 -9.47 -10.88 16.19
N VAL A 126 -9.70 -11.92 16.99
CA VAL A 126 -10.99 -12.58 17.18
C VAL A 126 -11.30 -12.61 18.66
N GLN A 127 -12.43 -12.00 19.07
CA GLN A 127 -12.85 -11.94 20.48
C GLN A 127 -11.74 -11.42 21.42
N GLY A 128 -11.03 -10.37 21.01
CA GLY A 128 -9.92 -9.78 21.77
C GLY A 128 -8.57 -10.50 21.62
N LYS A 129 -8.56 -11.75 21.14
CA LYS A 129 -7.33 -12.55 20.97
C LYS A 129 -6.65 -12.32 19.63
N VAL A 130 -5.34 -12.14 19.66
CA VAL A 130 -4.53 -12.00 18.45
C VAL A 130 -4.35 -13.37 17.79
N ILE A 131 -4.77 -13.50 16.54
CA ILE A 131 -4.62 -14.73 15.76
C ILE A 131 -3.61 -14.60 14.61
N GLY A 132 -3.32 -13.36 14.19
CA GLY A 132 -2.46 -13.09 13.05
C GLY A 132 -2.05 -11.63 12.95
N MET A 133 -1.25 -11.32 11.95
CA MET A 133 -0.78 -9.97 11.63
C MET A 133 -0.86 -9.74 10.12
N VAL A 134 -1.32 -8.56 9.71
CA VAL A 134 -1.23 -8.09 8.32
C VAL A 134 -0.29 -6.89 8.27
N CYS A 135 0.73 -6.96 7.42
CA CYS A 135 1.68 -5.89 7.16
C CYS A 135 1.53 -5.36 5.74
N ARG A 136 2.04 -4.15 5.45
CA ARG A 136 2.08 -3.61 4.08
C ARG A 136 2.77 -4.55 3.07
N SER A 137 3.78 -5.31 3.51
CA SER A 137 4.43 -6.33 2.67
C SER A 137 3.48 -7.44 2.22
N ASP A 138 2.48 -7.79 3.03
CA ASP A 138 1.48 -8.80 2.67
C ASP A 138 0.51 -8.24 1.64
N LEU A 139 0.16 -6.95 1.72
CA LEU A 139 -0.61 -6.24 0.69
C LEU A 139 0.16 -6.21 -0.65
N LEU A 140 1.47 -5.94 -0.61
CA LEU A 140 2.32 -5.98 -1.80
C LEU A 140 2.40 -7.38 -2.40
N ARG A 141 2.51 -8.41 -1.55
CA ARG A 141 2.50 -9.82 -2.00
C ARG A 141 1.16 -10.18 -2.64
N ALA A 142 0.05 -9.74 -2.05
CA ALA A 142 -1.29 -9.92 -2.61
C ALA A 142 -1.40 -9.27 -4.00
N LEU A 143 -0.96 -8.01 -4.13
CA LEU A 143 -0.92 -7.30 -5.41
C LEU A 143 -0.07 -8.06 -6.45
N ALA A 144 1.15 -8.46 -6.11
CA ALA A 144 2.06 -9.17 -7.02
C ALA A 144 1.50 -10.53 -7.49
N ASN A 145 0.58 -11.13 -6.74
CA ASN A 145 -0.11 -12.36 -7.13
C ASN A 145 -1.37 -12.12 -7.97
N MET A 146 -2.01 -10.95 -7.83
CA MET A 146 -3.15 -10.56 -8.66
C MET A 146 -2.73 -10.02 -10.03
N LEU A 147 -1.57 -9.36 -10.11
CA LEU A 147 -1.07 -8.84 -11.38
C LEU A 147 -0.86 -10.00 -12.37
N PRO A 148 -1.34 -9.86 -13.62
CA PRO A 148 -1.35 -10.95 -14.59
C PRO A 148 0.06 -11.45 -14.88
N LYS A 149 0.32 -12.73 -14.61
CA LYS A 149 1.58 -13.41 -14.92
C LYS A 149 1.44 -14.13 -16.26
N LYS A 150 1.88 -13.46 -17.36
CA LYS A 150 2.10 -13.99 -18.72
C LYS A 150 0.92 -13.93 -19.72
N LYS A 151 1.27 -13.71 -21.00
CA LYS A 151 0.40 -13.44 -22.16
C LYS A 151 -0.57 -14.60 -22.44
N VAL A 152 -1.87 -14.34 -22.36
CA VAL A 152 -2.92 -15.25 -22.82
C VAL A 152 -2.91 -15.26 -24.35
N GLN A 153 -3.05 -16.43 -24.97
CA GLN A 153 -3.35 -16.51 -26.40
C GLN A 153 -4.81 -16.11 -26.60
N ALA A 154 -5.02 -14.93 -27.17
CA ALA A 154 -6.31 -14.41 -27.59
C ALA A 154 -6.24 -14.03 -29.07
N SER A 155 -7.36 -14.14 -29.78
CA SER A 155 -7.47 -13.61 -31.15
C SER A 155 -7.50 -12.09 -31.13
N ASP A 156 -7.10 -11.46 -32.24
CA ASP A 156 -7.09 -10.00 -32.35
C ASP A 156 -8.49 -9.38 -32.12
N ASP A 157 -9.55 -10.04 -32.59
CA ASP A 157 -10.93 -9.60 -32.36
C ASP A 157 -11.29 -9.61 -30.86
N GLN A 158 -10.88 -10.65 -30.13
CA GLN A 158 -11.11 -10.73 -28.68
C GLN A 158 -10.31 -9.65 -27.93
N ILE A 159 -9.08 -9.39 -28.36
CA ILE A 159 -8.24 -8.33 -27.79
C ILE A 159 -8.87 -6.96 -28.07
N ALA A 160 -9.29 -6.70 -29.30
CA ALA A 160 -9.93 -5.43 -29.69
C ALA A 160 -11.19 -5.17 -28.86
N GLN A 161 -12.08 -6.17 -28.77
CA GLN A 161 -13.30 -6.10 -27.98
C GLN A 161 -13.00 -5.83 -26.50
N ALA A 162 -11.97 -6.47 -25.94
CA ALA A 162 -11.57 -6.30 -24.55
C ALA A 162 -10.96 -4.91 -24.28
N VAL A 163 -10.13 -4.37 -25.17
CA VAL A 163 -9.61 -3.00 -25.07
C VAL A 163 -10.71 -1.96 -25.17
N ILE A 164 -11.65 -2.14 -26.10
CA ILE A 164 -12.82 -1.25 -26.23
C ILE A 164 -13.66 -1.29 -24.94
N ALA A 165 -13.91 -2.48 -24.39
CA ALA A 165 -14.64 -2.63 -23.14
C ALA A 165 -13.91 -1.97 -21.97
N GLU A 166 -12.59 -2.18 -21.85
CA GLU A 166 -11.77 -1.57 -20.80
C GLU A 166 -11.82 -0.04 -20.88
N LEU A 167 -11.61 0.55 -22.07
CA LEU A 167 -11.72 1.99 -22.27
C LEU A 167 -13.12 2.51 -21.94
N ALA A 168 -14.18 1.80 -22.33
CA ALA A 168 -15.57 2.21 -22.05
C ALA A 168 -15.91 2.24 -20.55
N HIS A 169 -15.23 1.44 -19.72
CA HIS A 169 -15.40 1.46 -18.27
C HIS A 169 -14.75 2.68 -17.59
N GLN A 170 -13.81 3.34 -18.28
CA GLN A 170 -13.08 4.47 -17.72
C GLN A 170 -13.87 5.77 -17.91
N SER A 171 -14.17 6.48 -16.82
CA SER A 171 -14.95 7.72 -16.86
C SER A 171 -14.32 8.82 -17.73
N TRP A 172 -12.99 8.81 -17.88
CA TRP A 172 -12.25 9.75 -18.70
C TRP A 172 -12.26 9.44 -20.22
N SER A 173 -12.72 8.25 -20.64
CA SER A 173 -12.68 7.79 -22.04
C SER A 173 -14.07 7.64 -22.71
N GLN A 174 -15.13 8.08 -22.04
CA GLN A 174 -16.52 7.86 -22.49
C GLN A 174 -16.93 8.72 -23.70
N ASN A 175 -16.03 9.58 -24.18
CA ASN A 175 -16.28 10.47 -25.31
C ASN A 175 -16.30 9.74 -26.67
N GLY A 176 -15.83 8.49 -26.73
CA GLY A 176 -15.85 7.66 -27.94
C GLY A 176 -14.88 8.13 -29.03
N PHE A 177 -13.95 9.03 -28.71
CA PHE A 177 -13.03 9.62 -29.69
C PHE A 177 -11.74 8.80 -29.88
N ILE A 178 -11.48 7.83 -29.01
CA ILE A 178 -10.38 6.89 -29.12
C ILE A 178 -10.86 5.65 -29.88
N LYS A 179 -10.22 5.37 -31.01
CA LYS A 179 -10.44 4.18 -31.83
C LYS A 179 -9.35 3.16 -31.55
N VAL A 180 -9.74 1.89 -31.63
CA VAL A 180 -8.86 0.76 -31.36
C VAL A 180 -8.85 -0.16 -32.58
N SER A 181 -7.66 -0.52 -33.06
CA SER A 181 -7.47 -1.61 -34.01
C SER A 181 -6.39 -2.56 -33.50
N VAL A 182 -6.48 -3.85 -33.84
CA VAL A 182 -5.54 -4.86 -33.35
C VAL A 182 -5.06 -5.74 -34.50
N GLN A 183 -3.74 -5.95 -34.59
CA GLN A 183 -3.13 -6.85 -35.55
C GLN A 183 -1.98 -7.62 -34.91
N ASN A 184 -2.03 -8.96 -34.97
CA ASN A 184 -1.05 -9.87 -34.39
C ASN A 184 -0.78 -9.61 -32.89
N GLY A 185 -1.79 -9.14 -32.16
CA GLY A 185 -1.72 -8.72 -30.76
C GLY A 185 -1.08 -7.35 -30.52
N VAL A 186 -0.78 -6.58 -31.58
CA VAL A 186 -0.36 -5.17 -31.47
C VAL A 186 -1.61 -4.30 -31.54
N VAL A 187 -1.83 -3.48 -30.52
CA VAL A 187 -2.98 -2.57 -30.46
C VAL A 187 -2.55 -1.21 -30.99
N GLU A 188 -3.28 -0.67 -31.96
CA GLU A 188 -3.15 0.72 -32.40
C GLU A 188 -4.28 1.55 -31.80
N LEU A 189 -3.90 2.61 -31.06
CA LEU A 189 -4.83 3.60 -30.56
C LEU A 189 -4.77 4.84 -31.46
N SER A 190 -5.92 5.23 -32.02
CA SER A 190 -6.02 6.39 -32.91
C SER A 190 -7.22 7.26 -32.54
N GLY A 191 -7.36 8.42 -33.19
CA GLY A 191 -8.47 9.35 -32.95
C GLY A 191 -8.01 10.60 -32.21
N THR A 192 -8.88 11.17 -31.36
CA THR A 192 -8.65 12.51 -30.79
C THR A 192 -8.86 12.55 -29.28
N ILE A 193 -8.02 13.30 -28.58
CA ILE A 193 -8.14 13.61 -27.15
C ILE A 193 -8.10 15.12 -26.95
N PHE A 194 -8.63 15.59 -25.82
CA PHE A 194 -8.63 17.02 -25.48
C PHE A 194 -7.72 17.37 -24.30
N ASP A 195 -7.28 16.35 -23.55
CA ASP A 195 -6.29 16.48 -22.49
C ASP A 195 -5.16 15.49 -22.75
N GLU A 196 -3.93 15.98 -22.80
CA GLU A 196 -2.75 15.16 -23.10
C GLU A 196 -2.56 14.00 -22.08
N ARG A 197 -3.12 14.13 -20.87
CA ARG A 197 -3.10 13.06 -19.86
C ARG A 197 -3.92 11.83 -20.28
N GLU A 198 -4.93 11.99 -21.14
CA GLU A 198 -5.74 10.89 -21.69
C GLU A 198 -4.89 9.95 -22.57
N ARG A 199 -3.86 10.46 -23.24
CA ARG A 199 -2.95 9.67 -24.10
C ARG A 199 -2.30 8.52 -23.33
N LEU A 200 -1.64 8.86 -22.22
CA LEU A 200 -0.96 7.87 -21.38
C LEU A 200 -1.95 6.92 -20.73
N ALA A 201 -3.11 7.44 -20.29
CA ALA A 201 -4.16 6.64 -19.69
C ALA A 201 -4.71 5.58 -20.68
N ALA A 202 -4.97 5.98 -21.93
CA ALA A 202 -5.42 5.09 -22.99
C ALA A 202 -4.39 4.01 -23.32
N LYS A 203 -3.11 4.39 -23.41
CA LYS A 203 -2.01 3.46 -23.62
C LYS A 203 -1.94 2.40 -22.51
N VAL A 204 -1.96 2.83 -21.25
CA VAL A 204 -1.89 1.92 -20.09
C VAL A 204 -3.12 1.03 -20.01
N ALA A 205 -4.33 1.56 -20.28
CA ALA A 205 -5.55 0.77 -20.32
C ALA A 205 -5.47 -0.36 -21.35
N ALA A 206 -5.00 -0.05 -22.57
CA ALA A 206 -4.79 -1.05 -23.61
C ALA A 206 -3.69 -2.07 -23.23
N GLU A 207 -2.55 -1.64 -22.68
CA GLU A 207 -1.45 -2.53 -22.27
C GLU A 207 -1.87 -3.54 -21.20
N ASN A 208 -2.82 -3.19 -20.33
CA ASN A 208 -3.32 -4.05 -19.26
C ASN A 208 -4.29 -5.15 -19.74
N VAL A 209 -4.76 -5.10 -20.99
CA VAL A 209 -5.66 -6.12 -21.54
C VAL A 209 -4.91 -7.42 -21.84
N PRO A 210 -5.35 -8.58 -21.32
CA PRO A 210 -4.73 -9.86 -21.61
C PRO A 210 -4.65 -10.17 -23.11
N GLY A 211 -3.44 -10.49 -23.59
CA GLY A 211 -3.18 -10.83 -24.99
C GLY A 211 -2.52 -9.70 -25.79
N VAL A 212 -2.56 -8.46 -25.29
CA VAL A 212 -1.84 -7.33 -25.88
C VAL A 212 -0.32 -7.55 -25.77
N LYS A 213 0.38 -7.42 -26.90
CA LYS A 213 1.84 -7.57 -26.98
C LYS A 213 2.57 -6.25 -26.88
N SER A 214 2.02 -5.20 -27.49
CA SER A 214 2.51 -3.82 -27.52
C SER A 214 1.37 -2.89 -27.96
N VAL A 215 1.53 -1.61 -27.67
CA VAL A 215 0.57 -0.56 -28.05
C VAL A 215 1.29 0.52 -28.86
N THR A 216 0.75 0.83 -30.03
CA THR A 216 1.18 1.93 -30.90
C THR A 216 0.24 3.12 -30.70
N ASP A 217 0.81 4.30 -30.45
CA ASP A 217 0.08 5.54 -30.24
C ASP A 217 0.00 6.34 -31.56
N GLN A 218 -1.21 6.55 -32.06
CA GLN A 218 -1.56 7.42 -33.19
C GLN A 218 -2.66 8.43 -32.80
N ILE A 219 -2.81 8.72 -31.50
CA ILE A 219 -3.80 9.66 -30.99
C ILE A 219 -3.37 11.10 -31.29
N THR A 220 -4.29 11.94 -31.76
CA THR A 220 -4.08 13.37 -31.95
C THR A 220 -4.64 14.14 -30.76
N TRP A 221 -3.82 14.98 -30.13
CA TRP A 221 -4.29 15.88 -29.08
C TRP A 221 -4.79 17.18 -29.71
N ILE A 222 -6.01 17.59 -29.37
CA ILE A 222 -6.59 18.86 -29.77
C ILE A 222 -6.61 19.75 -28.54
N ASP A 223 -5.79 20.82 -28.54
CA ASP A 223 -5.83 21.82 -27.47
C ASP A 223 -7.20 22.53 -27.49
N PRO A 224 -8.00 22.44 -26.42
CA PRO A 224 -9.35 22.97 -26.41
C PRO A 224 -9.40 24.51 -26.35
N TYR A 225 -8.30 25.18 -25.98
CA TYR A 225 -8.21 26.64 -25.87
C TYR A 225 -7.65 27.27 -27.14
N LEU A 226 -6.66 26.63 -27.76
CA LEU A 226 -5.97 27.14 -28.94
C LEU A 226 -6.49 26.55 -30.25
N GLY A 227 -7.25 25.45 -30.20
CA GLY A 227 -7.72 24.72 -31.38
C GLY A 227 -6.60 24.09 -32.20
N VAL A 228 -5.41 23.93 -31.61
CA VAL A 228 -4.23 23.37 -32.27
C VAL A 228 -4.26 21.85 -32.15
N ALA A 229 -4.16 21.17 -33.30
CA ALA A 229 -4.01 19.73 -33.36
C ALA A 229 -2.52 19.34 -33.31
N MET A 230 -2.13 18.64 -32.26
CA MET A 230 -0.81 18.04 -32.09
C MET A 230 -0.90 16.55 -32.40
N PRO A 231 -0.27 16.07 -33.48
CA PRO A 231 -0.27 14.65 -33.81
C PRO A 231 0.52 13.86 -32.76
N ALA A 232 0.40 12.52 -32.81
CA ALA A 232 1.19 11.66 -31.95
C ALA A 232 2.70 11.98 -32.09
N PRO A 233 3.48 11.94 -30.99
CA PRO A 233 4.92 12.11 -31.08
C PRO A 233 5.50 11.09 -32.05
N SER A 234 6.28 11.53 -33.05
CA SER A 234 7.01 10.58 -33.89
C SER A 234 8.00 9.81 -33.01
N GLU A 235 7.90 8.48 -32.97
CA GLU A 235 8.94 7.66 -32.34
C GLU A 235 10.27 8.00 -33.03
N ALA A 236 11.16 8.68 -32.29
CA ALA A 236 12.50 8.94 -32.78
C ALA A 236 13.21 7.59 -32.95
N VAL A 237 13.54 7.27 -34.21
CA VAL A 237 14.28 6.07 -34.65
C VAL A 237 15.66 6.01 -34.01
#